data_AF-A0A0D6LIQ4-F1
#
_entry.id   AF-A0A0D6LIQ4-F1
#
_cell.length_a   1.000
_cell.length_b   1.000
_cell.length_c   1.000
_cell.angle_alpha   90.00
_cell.angle_beta   90.00
_cell.angle_gamma   90.00
#
_symmetry.space_group_name_H-M   'P 1'
#
loop_
_entity.id
_entity.type
_entity.pdbx_description
1 polymer ?
#
loop_
_entity_poly.entity_id
_entity_poly.type
_entity_poly.pdbx_seq_one_letter_code
_entity_poly.pdbx_strand_id
1 'polypeptide(L)'
;MTYGYFWIGFSRQGPKWVWDDGSSSGYTNWAEGNNKGRKCAVMKVADGTWVTADCSRGYQAMCSGPALEEETTPKPTAPPPPCRKGFFFNEENNMCYTFYPLINTNANTAELHTQKFRRIWI
;
A
#
# COMPACT_ATOMS: atom_id res chain seq x y z
N MET A 1 8.04 -20.80 2.58
CA MET A 1 8.39 -19.36 2.60
C MET A 1 7.74 -18.72 1.38
N THR A 2 6.78 -17.81 1.58
CA THR A 2 5.94 -17.23 0.51
C THR A 2 6.58 -15.95 -0.03
N TYR A 3 7.50 -16.09 -0.99
CA TYR A 3 8.37 -15.02 -1.49
C TYR A 3 7.73 -14.03 -2.48
N GLY A 4 6.44 -13.70 -2.36
CA GLY A 4 5.82 -12.83 -3.37
C GLY A 4 4.42 -12.33 -3.06
N TYR A 5 4.09 -12.10 -1.79
CA TYR A 5 2.78 -11.57 -1.42
C TYR A 5 2.91 -10.40 -0.44
N PHE A 6 2.18 -9.32 -0.71
CA PHE A 6 2.13 -8.15 0.16
C PHE A 6 0.70 -7.84 0.63
N TRP A 7 0.55 -7.47 1.89
CA TRP A 7 -0.67 -6.82 2.39
C TRP A 7 -0.85 -5.48 1.68
N ILE A 8 -2.07 -5.25 1.17
CA ILE A 8 -2.43 -4.03 0.45
C ILE A 8 -3.45 -3.15 1.20
N GLY A 9 -3.87 -3.53 2.40
CA GLY A 9 -4.85 -2.76 3.17
C GLY A 9 -6.28 -2.81 2.61
N PHE A 10 -6.63 -3.89 1.90
CA PHE A 10 -7.99 -4.14 1.41
C PHE A 10 -8.60 -5.30 2.19
N SER A 11 -9.72 -5.04 2.86
CA SER A 11 -10.36 -5.99 3.76
C SER A 11 -11.87 -6.04 3.55
N ARG A 12 -12.50 -7.15 3.93
CA ARG A 12 -13.93 -7.39 3.75
C ARG A 12 -14.68 -7.12 5.06
N GLN A 13 -15.49 -6.07 5.06
CA GLN A 13 -16.41 -5.72 6.14
C GLN A 13 -17.84 -6.08 5.70
N GLY A 14 -18.34 -7.23 6.18
CA GLY A 14 -19.62 -7.79 5.74
C GLY A 14 -19.58 -8.25 4.27
N PRO A 15 -20.49 -7.78 3.39
CA PRO A 15 -20.46 -8.13 1.96
C PRO A 15 -19.53 -7.21 1.13
N LYS A 16 -18.98 -6.14 1.72
CA LYS A 16 -18.22 -5.12 0.98
C LYS A 16 -16.73 -5.24 1.25
N TRP A 17 -15.94 -5.02 0.21
CA TRP A 17 -14.52 -4.77 0.33
C TRP A 17 -14.28 -3.29 0.54
N VAL A 18 -13.39 -2.96 1.48
CA VAL A 18 -13.07 -1.60 1.88
C VAL A 18 -11.56 -1.45 2.01
N TRP A 19 -11.06 -0.30 1.59
CA TRP A 19 -9.68 0.09 1.84
C TRP A 19 -9.57 0.67 3.24
N ASP A 20 -8.52 0.30 3.95
CA ASP A 20 -8.29 0.74 5.33
C ASP A 20 -8.00 2.27 5.40
N ASP A 21 -7.68 2.89 4.28
CA ASP A 21 -7.48 4.35 4.16
C ASP A 21 -8.75 5.13 3.80
N GLY A 22 -9.89 4.43 3.61
CA GLY A 22 -11.18 5.04 3.25
C GLY A 22 -11.36 5.32 1.75
N SER A 23 -10.42 4.90 0.91
CA SER A 23 -10.51 5.04 -0.55
C SER A 23 -11.70 4.28 -1.14
N SER A 24 -12.17 4.72 -2.31
CA SER A 24 -13.31 4.09 -2.99
C SER A 24 -12.91 2.70 -3.51
N SER A 25 -13.76 1.70 -3.31
CA SER A 25 -13.55 0.33 -3.79
C SER A 25 -13.90 0.13 -5.28
N GLY A 26 -13.76 1.19 -6.10
CA GLY A 26 -14.20 1.20 -7.51
C GLY A 26 -13.28 0.41 -8.45
N TYR A 27 -11.98 0.40 -8.17
CA TYR A 27 -11.00 -0.40 -8.89
C TYR A 27 -10.74 -1.72 -8.17
N THR A 28 -10.67 -2.82 -8.92
CA THR A 28 -10.27 -4.13 -8.39
C THR A 28 -9.40 -4.91 -9.36
N ASN A 29 -8.35 -5.57 -8.87
CA ASN A 29 -7.47 -6.44 -9.67
C ASN A 29 -7.42 -7.89 -9.11
N TRP A 30 -8.58 -8.47 -8.83
CA TRP A 30 -8.67 -9.84 -8.30
C TRP A 30 -8.14 -10.87 -9.30
N ALA A 31 -7.34 -11.82 -8.81
CA ALA A 31 -7.12 -13.06 -9.54
C ALA A 31 -8.46 -13.81 -9.68
N GLU A 32 -8.61 -14.60 -10.74
CA GLU A 32 -9.86 -15.31 -11.04
C GLU A 32 -10.37 -16.11 -9.83
N GLY A 33 -11.63 -15.91 -9.45
CA GLY A 33 -12.27 -16.59 -8.31
C GLY A 33 -11.82 -16.14 -6.91
N ASN A 34 -10.87 -15.21 -6.78
CA ASN A 34 -10.25 -14.85 -5.51
C ASN A 34 -10.90 -13.67 -4.77
N ASN A 35 -12.17 -13.36 -5.03
CA ASN A 35 -12.90 -12.27 -4.35
C ASN A 35 -13.89 -12.76 -3.27
N LYS A 36 -14.08 -14.08 -3.13
CA LYS A 36 -15.11 -14.67 -2.24
C LYS A 36 -14.56 -15.39 -1.01
N GLY A 37 -13.25 -15.65 -0.95
CA GLY A 37 -12.63 -16.45 0.11
C GLY A 37 -12.50 -15.74 1.46
N ARG A 38 -11.25 -15.56 1.89
CA ARG A 38 -10.90 -14.95 3.18
C ARG A 38 -11.19 -13.44 3.21
N LYS A 39 -11.00 -12.81 4.37
CA LYS A 39 -11.43 -11.43 4.62
C LYS A 39 -10.39 -10.36 4.31
N CYS A 40 -9.13 -10.71 4.05
CA CYS A 40 -8.12 -9.72 3.72
C CYS A 40 -7.50 -10.03 2.36
N ALA A 41 -7.03 -9.01 1.65
CA ALA A 41 -6.42 -9.15 0.34
C ALA A 41 -4.90 -9.01 0.42
N VAL A 42 -4.19 -9.87 -0.31
CA VAL A 42 -2.77 -9.72 -0.59
C VAL A 42 -2.53 -9.65 -2.09
N MET A 43 -1.56 -8.86 -2.50
CA MET A 43 -1.14 -8.75 -3.90
C MET A 43 0.00 -9.73 -4.19
N LYS A 44 -0.10 -10.46 -5.30
CA LYS A 44 0.99 -11.24 -5.88
C LYS A 44 2.01 -10.31 -6.54
N VAL A 45 3.28 -10.46 -6.17
CA VAL A 45 4.39 -9.74 -6.80
C VAL A 45 4.58 -10.15 -8.26
N ALA A 46 4.27 -11.42 -8.58
CA ALA A 46 4.50 -11.98 -9.90
C ALA A 46 3.68 -11.30 -11.01
N ASP A 47 2.45 -10.86 -10.71
CA ASP A 47 1.50 -10.37 -11.71
C ASP A 47 0.62 -9.20 -11.23
N GLY A 48 0.82 -8.71 -10.01
CA GLY A 48 0.05 -7.61 -9.42
C GLY A 48 -1.40 -7.95 -9.06
N THR A 49 -1.85 -9.20 -9.27
CA THR A 49 -3.23 -9.59 -8.99
C THR A 49 -3.45 -9.93 -7.53
N TRP A 50 -4.68 -9.76 -7.06
CA TRP A 50 -5.04 -9.86 -5.65
C TRP A 50 -5.66 -11.21 -5.34
N VAL A 51 -5.28 -11.78 -4.19
CA VAL A 51 -5.87 -13.01 -3.67
C VAL A 51 -6.37 -12.81 -2.24
N THR A 52 -7.43 -13.52 -1.87
CA THR A 52 -7.87 -13.51 -0.46
C THR A 52 -6.90 -14.30 0.41
N ALA A 53 -6.55 -13.75 1.57
CA ALA A 53 -5.72 -14.38 2.58
C ALA A 53 -6.32 -14.22 3.99
N ASP A 54 -5.88 -15.10 4.90
CA ASP A 54 -6.19 -14.99 6.32
C ASP A 54 -5.51 -13.77 6.92
N CYS A 55 -6.30 -12.90 7.54
CA CYS A 55 -5.83 -11.64 8.13
C CYS A 55 -4.79 -11.86 9.25
N SER A 56 -4.80 -13.04 9.90
CA SER A 56 -3.84 -13.39 10.94
C SER A 56 -2.48 -13.83 10.38
N ARG A 57 -2.36 -14.01 9.07
CA ARG A 57 -1.12 -14.47 8.45
C ARG A 57 -0.13 -13.33 8.28
N GLY A 58 1.11 -13.55 8.70
CA GLY A 58 2.19 -12.58 8.51
C GLY A 58 2.56 -12.48 7.03
N TYR A 59 2.29 -11.34 6.41
CA TYR A 59 2.84 -10.92 5.12
C TYR A 59 3.54 -9.57 5.30
N GLN A 60 4.47 -9.27 4.39
CA GLN A 60 5.03 -7.92 4.29
C GLN A 60 3.91 -6.96 3.85
N ALA A 61 3.96 -5.69 4.26
CA ALA A 61 2.94 -4.70 3.91
C ALA A 61 3.49 -3.65 2.95
N MET A 62 2.67 -3.27 1.96
CA MET A 62 2.96 -2.17 1.06
C MET A 62 2.30 -0.90 1.57
N CYS A 63 3.05 0.20 1.64
CA CYS A 63 2.58 1.49 2.13
C CYS A 63 2.74 2.54 1.03
N SER A 64 1.86 3.53 0.99
CA SER A 64 2.09 4.75 0.21
C SER A 64 1.59 5.98 0.98
N GLY A 65 1.94 7.16 0.47
CA GLY A 65 1.64 8.46 1.08
C GLY A 65 1.66 9.58 0.02
N PRO A 66 1.22 10.80 0.35
CA PRO A 66 1.33 11.92 -0.58
C PRO A 66 2.80 12.23 -0.89
N ALA A 67 3.08 12.56 -2.16
CA ALA A 67 4.25 13.37 -2.49
C ALA A 67 4.19 14.65 -1.64
N LEU A 68 5.34 15.15 -1.17
CA LEU A 68 5.39 16.34 -0.33
C LEU A 68 4.54 17.47 -0.93
N GLU A 69 3.63 18.06 -0.16
CA GLU A 69 3.04 19.34 -0.53
C GLU A 69 4.17 20.38 -0.56
N GLU A 70 4.20 21.19 -1.62
CA GLU A 70 5.18 22.27 -1.78
C GLU A 70 5.06 23.26 -0.62
N GLU A 71 6.03 23.23 0.29
CA GLU A 71 6.27 24.32 1.23
C GLU A 71 6.58 25.59 0.39
N THR A 72 5.69 26.58 0.43
CA THR A 72 5.90 27.91 -0.19
C THR A 72 7.04 28.64 0.51
N THR A 73 8.28 28.30 0.16
CA THR A 73 9.48 29.07 0.47
C THR A 73 10.14 29.54 -0.83
N PRO A 74 10.79 30.72 -0.83
CA PRO A 74 11.27 31.32 -2.06
C PRO A 74 12.38 30.48 -2.72
N LYS A 75 12.10 30.10 -3.97
CA LYS A 75 12.94 29.56 -5.03
C LYS A 75 14.37 29.08 -4.66
N PRO A 76 14.56 27.76 -4.51
CA PRO A 76 15.80 27.09 -4.85
C PRO A 76 16.00 27.08 -6.38
N THR A 77 17.23 27.28 -6.84
CA THR A 77 17.63 27.31 -8.27
C THR A 77 17.55 25.95 -8.96
N ALA A 78 17.14 24.89 -8.26
CA ALA A 78 16.88 23.57 -8.81
C ALA A 78 15.40 23.22 -8.58
N PRO A 79 14.72 22.60 -9.56
CA PRO A 79 13.43 21.98 -9.27
C PRO A 79 13.59 21.04 -8.08
N PRO A 80 12.70 21.11 -7.07
CA PRO A 80 12.77 20.25 -5.92
C PRO A 80 12.79 18.78 -6.38
N PRO A 81 13.57 17.90 -5.72
CA PRO A 81 13.53 16.48 -6.05
C PRO A 81 12.09 15.97 -5.84
N PRO A 82 11.58 15.11 -6.73
CA PRO A 82 10.17 14.71 -6.73
C PRO A 82 9.76 13.93 -5.47
N CYS A 83 10.72 13.39 -4.71
CA CYS A 83 10.47 12.60 -3.51
C CYS A 83 11.41 12.94 -2.34
N ARG A 84 10.96 12.64 -1.12
CA ARG A 84 11.80 12.64 0.08
C ARG A 84 12.93 11.61 -0.05
N LYS A 85 14.06 11.90 0.59
CA LYS A 85 15.18 10.96 0.72
C LYS A 85 14.67 9.64 1.32
N GLY A 86 14.89 8.53 0.62
CA GLY A 86 14.40 7.19 1.00
C GLY A 86 13.10 6.75 0.32
N PHE A 87 12.56 7.55 -0.60
CA PHE A 87 11.41 7.19 -1.44
C PHE A 87 11.80 7.17 -2.92
N PHE A 88 11.22 6.24 -3.67
CA PHE A 88 11.36 6.06 -5.10
C PHE A 88 10.23 6.80 -5.83
N PHE A 89 10.56 7.60 -6.84
CA PHE A 89 9.57 8.29 -7.68
C PHE A 89 9.08 7.39 -8.81
N ASN A 90 7.77 7.34 -9.01
CA ASN A 90 7.13 6.76 -10.19
C ASN A 90 6.63 7.88 -11.10
N GLU A 91 7.14 7.92 -12.33
CA GLU A 91 6.79 8.92 -13.34
C GLU A 91 5.40 8.69 -13.96
N GLU A 92 4.92 7.45 -14.00
CA GLU A 92 3.63 7.11 -14.64
C GLU A 92 2.43 7.68 -13.90
N ASN A 93 2.51 7.72 -12.56
CA ASN A 93 1.45 8.24 -11.70
C ASN A 93 1.87 9.38 -10.78
N ASN A 94 3.09 9.89 -10.93
CA ASN A 94 3.62 11.03 -10.18
C ASN A 94 3.60 10.80 -8.64
N MET A 95 4.01 9.61 -8.18
CA MET A 95 3.92 9.18 -6.78
C MET A 95 5.26 8.70 -6.20
N CYS A 96 5.40 8.74 -4.87
CA CYS A 96 6.59 8.32 -4.14
C CYS A 96 6.33 7.06 -3.29
N TYR A 97 7.23 6.07 -3.37
CA TYR A 97 7.09 4.77 -2.69
C TYR A 97 8.30 4.47 -1.80
N THR A 98 8.11 3.82 -0.66
CA THR A 98 9.22 3.32 0.16
C THR A 98 8.93 1.91 0.64
N PHE A 99 9.98 1.09 0.73
CA PHE A 99 9.89 -0.28 1.22
C PHE A 99 10.50 -0.33 2.61
N TYR A 100 9.69 -0.46 3.65
CA TYR A 100 10.22 -0.77 4.98
C TYR A 100 10.48 -2.28 5.08
N PRO A 101 11.71 -2.73 5.39
CA PRO A 101 11.95 -4.13 5.72
C PRO A 101 11.30 -4.43 7.08
N LEU A 102 10.04 -4.89 7.06
CA LEU A 102 9.34 -5.35 8.26
C LEU A 102 9.85 -6.75 8.63
N ILE A 103 10.93 -6.80 9.42
CA ILE A 103 11.36 -8.05 10.07
C ILE A 103 10.52 -8.21 11.35
N ASN A 104 9.65 -9.23 11.38
CA ASN A 104 8.86 -9.68 12.54
C ASN A 104 7.94 -8.65 13.20
N THR A 105 6.89 -8.19 12.51
CA THR A 105 5.82 -7.38 13.11
C THR A 105 4.42 -7.86 12.71
N ASN A 106 3.48 -7.76 13.66
CA ASN A 106 2.07 -8.16 13.50
C ASN A 106 1.25 -7.00 12.90
N ALA A 107 0.00 -7.26 12.51
CA ALA A 107 -0.89 -6.26 11.88
C ALA A 107 -0.98 -4.96 12.70
N ASN A 108 -1.07 -5.05 14.02
CA ASN A 108 -1.13 -3.90 14.92
C ASN A 108 0.17 -3.07 14.92
N THR A 109 1.34 -3.70 14.72
CA THR A 109 2.61 -2.97 14.61
C THR A 109 2.79 -2.34 13.23
N ALA A 110 2.31 -2.99 12.18
CA ALA A 110 2.22 -2.39 10.85
C ALA A 110 1.28 -1.17 10.84
N GLU A 111 0.14 -1.24 11.56
CA GLU A 111 -0.79 -0.12 11.77
C GLU A 111 -0.13 1.08 12.48
N LEU A 112 0.67 0.85 13.54
CA LEU A 112 1.38 1.92 14.25
C LEU A 112 2.43 2.65 13.38
N HIS A 113 3.10 1.94 12.47
CA HIS A 113 4.06 2.56 11.54
C HIS A 113 3.39 3.23 10.33
N THR A 114 2.22 2.73 9.90
CA THR A 114 1.41 3.31 8.81
C THR A 114 0.57 4.51 9.26
N GLN A 115 0.29 4.68 10.56
CA GLN A 115 -0.38 5.88 11.08
C GLN A 115 0.34 7.21 10.74
N LYS A 116 1.64 7.16 10.43
CA LYS A 116 2.43 8.35 10.01
C LYS A 116 2.39 8.62 8.50
N PHE A 117 1.96 7.65 7.69
CA PHE A 117 1.93 7.75 6.23
C PHE A 117 0.56 7.30 5.73
N ARG A 118 -0.37 8.27 5.66
CA ARG A 118 -1.67 8.07 5.04
C ARG A 118 -1.52 8.18 3.52
N ARG A 119 -1.98 7.17 2.77
CA ARG A 119 -2.62 7.19 1.43
C ARG A 119 -2.18 5.96 0.62
N ILE A 120 -3.05 4.96 0.46
CA ILE A 120 -2.84 3.85 -0.48
C ILE A 120 -3.78 4.00 -1.68
N TRP A 121 -3.21 4.37 -2.84
CA TRP A 121 -3.89 4.23 -4.13
C TRP A 121 -3.11 3.29 -5.03
N ILE A 122 -3.84 2.27 -5.51
CA ILE A 122 -3.62 1.59 -6.79
C ILE A 122 -4.53 2.28 -7.80
#